data_AF-A0A101QM86-F1
#
_entry.id   AF-A0A101QM86-F1
#
_cell.length_a   1.000
_cell.length_b   1.000
_cell.length_c   1.000
_cell.angle_alpha   90.00
_cell.angle_beta   90.00
_cell.angle_gamma   90.00
#
_symmetry.space_group_name_H-M   'P 1'
#
loop_
_entity.id
_entity.type
_entity.pdbx_description
1 polymer ?
#
loop_
_entity_poly.entity_id
_entity_poly.type
_entity_poly.pdbx_seq_one_letter_code
_entity_poly.pdbx_strand_id
1 'polypeptide(L)'
;MIAAFPAEKCTVRLVSLATGEEIKPGQLIPEPYGRGQITYLGPTVTRAEGAKKGRPGRVAVVRYSSPETDWVFLPAELNARYEDLV
;
A
#
# COMPACT_ATOMS: atom_id res chain seq x y z
N MET A 1 -12.29 9.79 -2.23
CA MET A 1 -11.39 9.02 -3.13
C MET A 1 -10.01 9.07 -2.51
N ILE A 2 -9.51 7.95 -1.96
CA ILE A 2 -8.11 7.86 -1.53
C ILE A 2 -7.28 7.89 -2.81
N ALA A 3 -6.32 8.80 -2.92
CA ALA A 3 -5.41 8.83 -4.06
C ALA A 3 -4.47 7.62 -3.97
N ALA A 4 -4.94 6.48 -4.47
CA ALA A 4 -4.11 5.31 -4.73
C ALA A 4 -3.32 5.54 -6.02
N PHE A 5 -2.18 4.89 -6.09
CA PHE A 5 -1.13 5.03 -7.10
C PHE A 5 -1.58 5.36 -8.53
N PRO A 6 -1.10 6.47 -9.13
CA PRO A 6 -0.88 6.57 -10.56
C PRO A 6 0.55 6.11 -10.87
N ALA A 7 0.71 4.99 -11.59
CA ALA A 7 1.80 4.53 -12.48
C ALA A 7 3.29 5.01 -12.35
N GLU A 8 3.71 5.74 -11.32
CA GLU A 8 5.07 6.28 -11.17
C GLU A 8 5.99 5.30 -10.44
N LYS A 9 7.31 5.35 -10.68
CA LYS A 9 8.27 4.50 -9.94
C LYS A 9 8.23 4.85 -8.45
N CYS A 10 7.66 3.94 -7.64
CA CYS A 10 7.65 4.09 -6.19
C CYS A 10 9.08 4.02 -5.67
N THR A 11 9.46 4.93 -4.76
CA THR A 11 10.76 4.88 -4.07
C THR A 11 10.72 4.00 -2.83
N VAL A 12 9.57 3.39 -2.53
CA VAL A 12 9.41 2.47 -1.40
C VAL A 12 8.75 1.18 -1.86
N ARG A 13 9.11 0.07 -1.23
CA ARG A 13 8.46 -1.23 -1.38
C ARG A 13 7.89 -1.69 -0.05
N LEU A 14 6.72 -2.34 -0.08
CA LEU A 14 6.12 -2.94 1.11
C LEU A 14 6.70 -4.34 1.28
N VAL A 15 7.29 -4.64 2.44
CA VAL A 15 7.93 -5.93 2.75
C VAL A 15 7.19 -6.60 3.89
N SER A 16 6.79 -7.86 3.66
CA SER A 16 6.18 -8.72 4.68
C SER A 16 7.19 -9.02 5.78
N LEU A 17 6.82 -8.82 7.05
CA LEU A 17 7.66 -9.20 8.19
C LEU A 17 7.64 -10.72 8.44
N ALA A 18 6.60 -11.42 7.98
CA ALA A 18 6.49 -12.85 8.13
C ALA A 18 7.39 -13.62 7.16
N THR A 19 7.50 -13.15 5.92
CA THR A 19 8.23 -13.85 4.84
C THR A 19 9.51 -13.14 4.40
N GLY A 20 9.67 -11.86 4.72
CA GLY A 20 10.76 -11.02 4.21
C GLY A 20 10.60 -10.65 2.73
N GLU A 21 9.50 -11.03 2.09
CA GLU A 21 9.27 -10.80 0.67
C GLU A 21 8.52 -9.49 0.40
N GLU A 22 8.73 -8.93 -0.78
CA GLU A 22 7.99 -7.76 -1.24
C GLU A 22 6.53 -8.12 -1.56
N ILE A 23 5.61 -7.34 -1.00
CA ILE A 23 4.19 -7.34 -1.32
C ILE A 23 3.97 -6.34 -2.47
N LYS A 24 3.56 -6.85 -3.63
CA LYS A 24 3.40 -6.04 -4.85
C LYS A 24 1.98 -5.48 -4.99
N PRO A 25 1.79 -4.29 -5.59
CA PRO A 25 0.45 -3.82 -5.96
C PRO A 25 -0.30 -4.86 -6.81
N GLY A 26 -1.58 -5.06 -6.51
CA GLY A 26 -2.42 -6.11 -7.10
C GLY A 26 -2.37 -7.46 -6.36
N GLN A 27 -1.45 -7.64 -5.42
CA GLN A 27 -1.35 -8.88 -4.64
C GLN A 27 -2.43 -8.95 -3.55
N LEU A 28 -3.02 -10.13 -3.39
CA LEU A 28 -3.90 -10.44 -2.26
C LEU A 28 -3.07 -10.72 -1.01
N ILE A 29 -3.43 -10.06 0.09
CA ILE A 29 -2.83 -10.26 1.41
C ILE A 29 -3.92 -10.55 2.45
N PRO A 30 -3.57 -11.23 3.56
CA PRO A 30 -4.51 -11.43 4.66
C PRO A 30 -5.02 -10.09 5.21
N GLU A 31 -6.31 -10.03 5.51
CA GLU A 31 -6.89 -8.91 6.23
C GLU A 31 -6.40 -8.90 7.69
N PRO A 32 -5.94 -7.76 8.23
CA PRO A 32 -5.30 -7.72 9.55
C PRO A 32 -6.27 -7.96 10.73
N TYR A 33 -7.55 -7.62 10.58
CA TYR A 33 -8.56 -7.69 11.64
C TYR A 33 -9.72 -8.64 11.33
N GLY A 34 -9.59 -9.43 10.26
CA GLY A 34 -10.65 -10.31 9.79
C GLY A 34 -10.10 -11.64 9.32
N ARG A 35 -10.95 -12.38 8.61
CA ARG A 35 -10.59 -13.67 7.98
C ARG A 35 -10.57 -13.56 6.45
N GLY A 36 -10.74 -12.35 5.93
CA GLY A 36 -10.78 -12.08 4.50
C GLY A 36 -9.40 -11.89 3.88
N GLN A 37 -9.43 -11.55 2.60
CA GLN A 37 -8.27 -11.07 1.86
C GLN A 37 -8.57 -9.68 1.30
N ILE A 38 -7.52 -8.87 1.23
CA ILE A 38 -7.56 -7.52 0.68
C ILE A 38 -6.49 -7.41 -0.40
N THR A 39 -6.77 -6.64 -1.43
CA THR A 39 -5.80 -6.39 -2.51
C THR A 39 -4.96 -5.19 -2.14
N TYR A 40 -3.63 -5.35 -2.04
CA TYR A 40 -2.75 -4.21 -1.84
C TYR A 40 -2.68 -3.35 -3.12
N LEU A 41 -2.95 -2.06 -3.01
CA LEU A 41 -2.95 -1.13 -4.16
C LEU A 41 -1.68 -0.29 -4.28
N GLY A 42 -0.87 -0.21 -3.22
CA GLY A 42 0.32 0.65 -3.15
C GLY A 42 0.30 1.57 -1.93
N PRO A 43 1.35 2.39 -1.73
CA PRO A 43 1.33 3.42 -0.70
C PRO A 43 0.41 4.58 -1.07
N THR A 44 -0.07 5.30 -0.06
CA THR A 44 -0.61 6.66 -0.24
C THR A 44 0.41 7.55 -0.95
N VAL A 45 -0.04 8.59 -1.67
CA VAL A 45 0.86 9.54 -2.35
C VAL A 45 0.48 10.96 -1.96
N THR A 46 1.45 11.72 -1.46
CA THR A 46 1.28 13.16 -1.21
C THR A 46 1.95 13.93 -2.33
N ARG A 47 1.18 14.80 -3.01
CA ARG A 47 1.70 15.71 -4.04
C ARG A 47 1.62 17.13 -3.53
N ALA A 48 2.76 17.81 -3.43
CA ALA A 48 2.76 19.25 -3.20
C ALA A 48 2.25 19.98 -4.45
N GLU A 49 1.54 21.09 -4.27
CA GLU A 49 1.03 21.89 -5.38
C GLU A 49 2.18 22.31 -6.31
N GLY A 50 2.03 22.08 -7.62
CA GLY A 50 3.07 22.34 -8.62
C GLY A 50 4.20 21.30 -8.73
N ALA A 51 4.24 20.26 -7.89
CA ALA A 51 5.27 19.23 -7.96
C ALA A 51 5.03 18.26 -9.13
N LYS A 52 6.07 18.01 -9.93
CA LYS A 52 6.01 17.04 -11.05
C LYS A 52 5.87 15.58 -10.59
N LYS A 53 6.36 15.24 -9.40
CA LYS A 53 6.31 13.88 -8.82
C LYS A 53 5.64 13.88 -7.44
N GLY A 54 4.82 12.87 -7.17
CA GLY A 54 4.30 12.61 -5.83
C GLY A 54 5.37 11.99 -4.92
N ARG A 55 5.31 12.26 -3.62
CA ARG A 55 6.10 11.53 -2.60
C ARG A 55 5.22 10.42 -2.02
N PRO A 56 5.70 9.16 -1.98
CA PRO A 56 4.95 8.11 -1.32
C PRO A 56 4.83 8.41 0.18
N GLY A 57 3.61 8.40 0.68
CA GLY A 57 3.32 8.32 2.10
C GLY A 57 3.60 6.91 2.62
N ARG A 58 3.84 6.79 3.94
CA ARG A 58 4.18 5.51 4.59
C ARG A 58 2.94 4.78 5.12
N VAL A 59 1.84 4.84 4.37
CA VAL A 59 0.57 4.18 4.66
C VAL A 59 0.16 3.37 3.45
N ALA A 60 -0.24 2.11 3.65
CA ALA A 60 -0.67 1.20 2.60
C ALA A 60 -2.13 1.42 2.26
N VAL A 61 -2.44 1.51 0.96
CA VAL A 61 -3.79 1.51 0.42
C VAL A 61 -4.15 0.10 -0.01
N VAL A 62 -5.34 -0.34 0.32
CA VAL A 62 -5.86 -1.67 0.00
C VAL A 62 -7.28 -1.58 -0.54
N ARG A 63 -7.74 -2.64 -1.20
CA ARG A 63 -9.12 -2.77 -1.69
C ARG A 63 -9.77 -4.04 -1.16
N TYR A 64 -10.92 -3.88 -0.54
CA TYR A 64 -11.87 -4.96 -0.28
C TYR A 64 -12.63 -5.28 -1.56
N SER A 65 -12.92 -6.55 -1.80
CA SER A 65 -13.67 -6.99 -2.98
C SER A 65 -15.18 -7.01 -2.77
N SER A 66 -15.66 -7.10 -1.53
CA SER A 66 -17.09 -7.16 -1.20
C SER A 66 -17.40 -6.60 0.20
N PRO A 67 -18.11 -5.46 0.30
CA PRO A 67 -18.36 -4.50 -0.78
C PRO A 67 -17.05 -3.93 -1.33
N GLU A 68 -17.01 -3.57 -2.61
CA GLU A 68 -15.80 -2.96 -3.20
C GLU A 68 -15.51 -1.61 -2.53
N THR A 69 -14.47 -1.58 -1.68
CA THR A 69 -14.16 -0.42 -0.84
C THR A 69 -12.65 -0.28 -0.71
N ASP A 70 -12.15 0.93 -0.96
CA ASP A 70 -10.75 1.27 -0.70
C ASP A 70 -10.57 1.67 0.77
N TRP A 71 -9.51 1.17 1.40
CA TRP A 71 -9.15 1.45 2.78
C TRP A 71 -7.65 1.71 2.92
N VAL A 72 -7.23 2.22 4.09
CA VAL A 72 -5.83 2.45 4.41
C VAL A 72 -5.42 1.74 5.70
N PHE A 73 -4.23 1.17 5.69
CA PHE A 73 -3.60 0.56 6.86
C PHE A 73 -2.17 1.06 7.01
N LEU A 74 -1.72 1.22 8.24
CA LEU A 74 -0.31 1.30 8.54
C LEU A 74 0.35 -0.04 8.18
N PRO A 75 1.59 -0.05 7.65
CA PRO A 75 2.29 -1.28 7.32
C PRO A 75 2.34 -2.28 8.48
N ALA A 76 2.52 -1.80 9.71
CA ALA A 76 2.60 -2.64 10.90
C ALA A 76 1.29 -3.41 11.16
N GLU A 77 0.13 -2.85 10.80
CA GLU A 77 -1.16 -3.54 10.92
C GLU A 77 -1.22 -4.74 9.97
N LEU A 78 -0.62 -4.61 8.78
CA LEU A 78 -0.49 -5.67 7.78
C LEU A 78 0.66 -6.65 8.05
N ASN A 79 1.29 -6.58 9.22
CA ASN A 79 2.52 -7.28 9.55
C ASN A 79 3.62 -7.07 8.48
N ALA A 80 3.78 -5.82 8.05
CA ALA A 80 4.68 -5.40 7.00
C ALA A 80 5.41 -4.11 7.36
N ARG A 81 6.41 -3.72 6.56
CA ARG A 81 7.10 -2.43 6.67
C ARG A 81 7.42 -1.86 5.28
N TYR A 82 7.49 -0.54 5.17
CA TYR A 82 8.07 0.08 3.99
C TYR A 82 9.59 0.10 4.08
N GLU A 83 10.25 -0.27 3.00
CA GLU A 83 11.69 -0.10 2.79
C GLU A 83 11.92 0.86 1.62
N ASP A 84 12.90 1.75 1.75
CA ASP A 84 13.32 2.64 0.68
C ASP A 84 14.12 1.83 -0.37
N LEU A 85 13.80 2.04 -1.64
CA LEU A 85 14.55 1.49 -2.77
C LEU A 85 15.71 2.44 -3.06
N VAL A 86 16.93 2.03 -2.66
CA VAL A 86 18.19 2.75 -2.90
C VAL A 86 18.54 2.75 -4.38
#